data_AF-A0A399Q2F1-F1
#
_entry.id   AF-A0A399Q2F1-F1
#
_cell.length_a   1.000
_cell.length_b   1.000
_cell.length_c   1.000
_cell.angle_alpha   90.00
_cell.angle_beta   90.00
_cell.angle_gamma   90.00
#
_symmetry.space_group_name_H-M   'P 1'
#
loop_
_entity.id
_entity.type
_entity.pdbx_description
1 polymer ?
#
loop_
_entity_poly.entity_id
_entity_poly.type
_entity_poly.pdbx_seq_one_letter_code
_entity_poly.pdbx_strand_id
1 'polypeptide(L)'
;MSSIPLSEQMGAMALVDELRHQRKQVQEHLDLPRRRAEIAEHIRTYYQNHNIAFDDNLIEQGVRQVFARRLLLEIPPTGAIDTWLINLLVRRSSVFKTLRTSALVLLVIAFAVYKFTSPTVYSPVEVRKVSTAAAMVRDDRKKLFLEVDKQRGAVEALARRLAEQPDPHASVLLQRARSALPATDVRTSIGLSEPVTSANAGAINTRVKELEEGRYAINRSLSDVENNVKYARRILDTRNDLKTMLQDPQFAIGIAHSSNLDQRLAEIDQLLKQVNDYDSHQDAQDAYNDLRSDLWDYEQDMLKLQSKRYRSLKERIASRWVPDEIRTQLRRKVEVIHQVLKAGDSTAAERKINHLISSMKDAGYWRRWGGSGE
;
A
#
# COMPACT_ATOMS: atom_id res chain seq x y z
N MET A 1 63.80 23.04 -47.76
CA MET A 1 63.69 24.51 -47.79
C MET A 1 62.74 24.84 -48.93
N SER A 2 61.47 25.05 -48.62
CA SER A 2 60.41 25.20 -49.62
C SER A 2 60.54 26.57 -50.28
N SER A 3 60.89 26.56 -51.56
CA SER A 3 61.00 27.75 -52.41
C SER A 3 59.62 28.39 -52.54
N ILE A 4 59.47 29.62 -52.03
CA ILE A 4 58.25 30.41 -52.20
C ILE A 4 58.02 30.59 -53.71
N PRO A 5 56.83 30.25 -54.24
CA PRO A 5 56.55 30.35 -55.66
C PRO A 5 56.68 31.81 -56.13
N LEU A 6 57.27 32.00 -57.32
CA LEU A 6 57.59 33.32 -57.89
C LEU A 6 56.36 34.25 -57.95
N SER A 7 55.16 33.70 -58.11
CA SER A 7 53.90 34.43 -58.08
C SER A 7 53.62 35.11 -56.73
N GLU A 8 53.96 34.47 -55.61
CA GLU A 8 53.83 35.05 -54.27
C GLU A 8 54.88 36.15 -54.03
N GLN A 9 56.10 35.99 -54.53
CA GLN A 9 57.12 37.04 -54.45
C GLN A 9 56.75 38.27 -55.28
N MET A 10 56.23 38.08 -56.51
CA MET A 10 55.79 39.20 -57.34
C MET A 10 54.55 39.90 -56.76
N GLY A 11 53.62 39.15 -56.16
CA GLY A 11 52.45 39.72 -55.46
C GLY A 11 52.84 40.51 -54.22
N ALA A 12 53.76 39.99 -53.39
CA ALA A 12 54.27 40.70 -52.22
C ALA A 12 55.08 41.95 -52.61
N MET A 13 55.85 41.91 -53.69
CA MET A 13 56.59 43.06 -54.20
C MET A 13 55.66 44.15 -54.73
N ALA A 14 54.59 43.79 -55.47
CA ALA A 14 53.59 44.75 -55.93
C ALA A 14 52.87 45.42 -54.74
N LEU A 15 52.52 44.67 -53.71
CA LEU A 15 51.92 45.22 -52.49
C LEU A 15 52.89 46.15 -51.74
N VAL A 16 54.17 45.79 -51.64
CA VAL A 16 55.20 46.64 -51.00
C VAL A 16 55.45 47.90 -51.80
N ASP A 17 55.42 47.84 -53.14
CA ASP A 17 55.60 49.01 -53.99
C ASP A 17 54.40 49.94 -53.92
N GLU A 18 53.18 49.40 -53.88
CA GLU A 18 51.95 50.17 -53.66
C GLU A 18 51.95 50.84 -52.27
N LEU A 19 52.38 50.15 -51.22
CA LEU A 19 52.55 50.72 -49.89
C LEU A 19 53.66 51.78 -49.85
N ARG A 20 54.77 51.61 -50.58
CA ARG A 20 55.80 52.65 -50.71
C ARG A 20 55.28 53.86 -51.46
N HIS A 21 54.48 53.66 -52.50
CA HIS A 21 53.93 54.74 -53.29
C HIS A 21 52.90 55.54 -52.50
N GLN A 22 52.01 54.86 -51.76
CA GLN A 22 51.06 55.48 -50.84
C GLN A 22 51.80 56.18 -49.70
N ARG A 23 52.84 55.58 -49.12
CA ARG A 23 53.66 56.23 -48.07
C ARG A 23 54.36 57.47 -48.61
N LYS A 24 54.86 57.46 -49.85
CA LYS A 24 55.48 58.62 -50.50
C LYS A 24 54.45 59.73 -50.77
N GLN A 25 53.26 59.40 -51.26
CA GLN A 25 52.17 60.38 -51.45
C GLN A 25 51.69 60.96 -50.10
N VAL A 26 51.59 60.13 -49.06
CA VAL A 26 51.27 60.59 -47.71
C VAL A 26 52.38 61.52 -47.20
N GLN A 27 53.67 61.18 -47.41
CA GLN A 27 54.80 62.02 -47.01
C GLN A 27 54.82 63.36 -47.76
N GLU A 28 54.56 63.37 -49.07
CA GLU A 28 54.46 64.58 -49.90
C GLU A 28 53.31 65.49 -49.46
N HIS A 29 52.19 64.92 -48.99
CA HIS A 29 51.04 65.69 -48.48
C HIS A 29 51.10 66.02 -46.98
N LEU A 30 51.98 65.36 -46.20
CA LEU A 30 52.23 65.62 -44.78
C LEU A 30 53.50 66.42 -44.49
N ASP A 31 54.20 66.95 -45.51
CA ASP A 31 55.33 67.87 -45.30
C ASP A 31 54.85 69.25 -44.81
N LEU A 32 54.50 69.28 -43.53
CA LEU A 32 53.99 70.44 -42.81
C LEU A 32 54.91 71.68 -42.91
N PRO A 33 56.25 71.58 -42.88
CA PRO A 33 57.11 72.76 -43.03
C PRO A 33 56.99 73.41 -44.42
N ARG A 34 56.96 72.59 -45.48
CA ARG A 34 56.86 73.07 -46.86
C ARG A 34 55.52 73.74 -47.12
N ARG A 35 54.43 73.12 -46.68
CA ARG A 35 53.09 73.66 -46.86
C ARG A 35 52.83 74.93 -46.04
N ARG A 36 53.47 75.06 -44.87
CA ARG A 36 53.47 76.31 -44.10
C ARG A 36 54.17 77.44 -44.86
N ALA A 37 55.29 77.15 -45.51
CA ALA A 37 56.01 78.13 -46.32
C ALA A 37 55.20 78.58 -47.54
N GLU A 38 54.59 77.64 -48.27
CA GLU A 38 53.74 77.94 -49.44
C GLU A 38 52.52 78.80 -49.05
N ILE A 39 51.87 78.50 -47.92
CA ILE A 39 50.73 79.30 -47.44
C ILE A 39 51.18 80.68 -46.97
N ALA A 40 52.31 80.79 -46.25
CA ALA A 40 52.86 82.09 -45.86
C ALA A 40 53.18 82.94 -47.10
N GLU A 41 53.77 82.34 -48.14
CA GLU A 41 54.06 83.00 -49.41
C GLU A 41 52.79 83.46 -50.14
N HIS A 42 51.75 82.62 -50.21
CA HIS A 42 50.46 83.03 -50.76
C HIS A 42 49.83 84.21 -50.01
N ILE A 43 49.95 84.23 -48.67
CA ILE A 43 49.46 85.34 -47.84
C ILE A 43 50.27 86.62 -48.12
N ARG A 44 51.61 86.52 -48.26
CA ARG A 44 52.46 87.65 -48.66
C ARG A 44 52.02 88.23 -49.99
N THR A 45 51.90 87.39 -51.02
CA THR A 45 51.50 87.81 -52.38
C THR A 45 50.12 88.46 -52.36
N TYR A 46 49.19 87.94 -51.56
CA TYR A 46 47.86 88.53 -51.40
C TYR A 46 47.93 89.95 -50.81
N TYR A 47 48.67 90.15 -49.72
CA TYR A 47 48.81 91.48 -49.10
C TYR A 47 49.56 92.48 -50.01
N GLN A 48 50.58 92.01 -50.74
CA GLN A 48 51.30 92.81 -51.74
C GLN A 48 50.37 93.28 -52.87
N ASN A 49 49.56 92.38 -53.42
CA ASN A 49 48.63 92.70 -54.51
C ASN A 49 47.51 93.69 -54.10
N HIS A 50 47.23 93.79 -52.80
CA HIS A 50 46.20 94.69 -52.27
C HIS A 50 46.79 95.96 -51.62
N ASN A 51 48.09 96.24 -51.81
CA ASN A 51 48.79 97.40 -51.25
C ASN A 51 48.66 97.54 -49.72
N ILE A 52 48.59 96.41 -49.00
CA ILE A 52 48.52 96.39 -47.54
C ILE A 52 49.92 96.20 -46.98
N ALA A 53 50.37 97.09 -46.08
CA ALA A 53 51.64 96.90 -45.37
C ALA A 53 51.52 95.71 -44.39
N PHE A 54 52.49 94.81 -44.41
CA PHE A 54 52.52 93.62 -43.54
C PHE A 54 53.90 93.42 -42.91
N ASP A 55 53.93 92.78 -41.73
CA ASP A 55 55.13 92.29 -41.06
C ASP A 55 55.27 90.78 -41.31
N ASP A 56 56.43 90.37 -41.81
CA ASP A 56 56.69 88.99 -42.20
C ASP A 56 56.67 88.02 -41.01
N ASN A 57 57.14 88.46 -39.84
CA ASN A 57 57.16 87.63 -38.64
C ASN A 57 55.74 87.32 -38.14
N LEU A 58 54.79 88.22 -38.37
CA LEU A 58 53.41 88.07 -37.91
C LEU A 58 52.64 87.08 -38.79
N ILE A 59 52.93 87.04 -40.10
CA ILE A 59 52.39 86.03 -41.02
C ILE A 59 52.87 84.63 -40.64
N GLU A 60 54.17 84.45 -40.39
CA GLU A 60 54.71 83.14 -40.02
C GLU A 60 54.15 82.61 -38.69
N GLN A 61 54.00 83.47 -37.69
CA GLN A 61 53.39 83.09 -36.41
C GLN A 61 51.92 82.69 -36.56
N GLY A 62 51.14 83.45 -37.35
CA GLY A 62 49.74 83.15 -37.61
C GLY A 62 49.55 81.78 -38.28
N VAL A 63 50.33 81.50 -39.33
CA VAL A 63 50.31 80.20 -40.01
C VAL A 63 50.69 79.07 -39.05
N ARG A 64 51.71 79.27 -38.21
CA ARG A 64 52.14 78.26 -37.22
C ARG A 64 51.04 77.91 -36.21
N GLN A 65 50.29 78.90 -35.70
CA GLN A 65 49.21 78.66 -34.74
C GLN A 65 48.02 77.90 -35.34
N VAL A 66 47.62 78.22 -36.58
CA VAL A 66 46.51 77.55 -37.26
C VAL A 66 46.79 76.06 -37.43
N PHE A 67 48.02 75.70 -37.80
CA PHE A 67 48.41 74.29 -37.93
C PHE A 67 48.52 73.56 -36.59
N ALA A 68 48.81 74.25 -35.48
CA ALA A 68 48.87 73.64 -34.16
C ALA A 68 47.50 73.20 -33.64
N ARG A 69 46.42 73.96 -33.93
CA ARG A 69 45.06 73.63 -33.45
C ARG A 69 44.39 72.46 -34.19
N ARG A 70 44.84 72.09 -35.39
CA ARG A 70 44.24 71.00 -36.18
C ARG A 70 44.53 69.58 -35.69
N LEU A 71 45.45 69.41 -34.74
CA LEU A 71 45.89 68.07 -34.28
C LEU A 71 45.24 67.63 -32.95
N LEU A 72 44.27 68.39 -32.42
CA LEU A 72 43.53 68.00 -31.22
C LEU A 72 42.19 67.37 -31.62
N LEU A 73 42.08 66.05 -31.39
CA LEU A 73 40.81 65.31 -31.47
C LEU A 73 40.06 65.49 -30.15
N GLU A 74 38.99 66.27 -30.17
CA GLU A 74 38.05 66.36 -29.04
C GLU A 74 37.04 65.21 -29.13
N ILE A 75 37.07 64.31 -28.15
CA ILE A 75 36.11 63.21 -28.04
C ILE A 75 34.86 63.75 -27.32
N PRO A 76 33.65 63.71 -27.93
CA PRO A 76 32.45 64.18 -27.27
C PRO A 76 32.03 63.25 -26.12
N PRO A 77 31.50 63.78 -25.00
CA PRO A 77 31.03 62.96 -23.89
C PRO A 77 29.76 62.19 -24.30
N THR A 78 29.84 60.86 -24.31
CA THR A 78 28.71 59.97 -24.63
C THR A 78 27.80 59.75 -23.42
N GLY A 79 26.48 59.71 -23.63
CA GLY A 79 25.50 59.50 -22.57
C GLY A 79 25.41 58.06 -22.05
N ALA A 80 24.74 57.88 -20.92
CA ALA A 80 24.56 56.56 -20.28
C ALA A 80 23.75 55.57 -21.16
N ILE A 81 22.81 56.07 -21.96
CA ILE A 81 21.96 55.25 -22.85
C ILE A 81 22.78 54.74 -24.04
N ASP A 82 23.63 55.59 -24.62
CA ASP A 82 24.52 55.22 -25.72
C ASP A 82 25.50 54.13 -25.26
N THR A 83 26.05 54.30 -24.06
CA THR A 83 26.94 53.32 -23.43
C THR A 83 26.24 51.98 -23.19
N TRP A 84 24.96 52.00 -22.78
CA TRP A 84 24.16 50.80 -22.56
C TRP A 84 23.83 50.07 -23.86
N LEU A 85 23.43 50.80 -24.91
CA LEU A 85 23.14 50.24 -26.24
C LEU A 85 24.40 49.63 -26.87
N ILE A 86 25.54 50.32 -26.77
CA ILE A 86 26.82 49.81 -27.27
C ILE A 86 27.18 48.51 -26.53
N ASN A 87 27.05 48.47 -25.20
CA ASN A 87 27.32 47.26 -24.43
C ASN A 87 26.37 46.10 -24.79
N LEU A 88 25.08 46.37 -25.02
CA LEU A 88 24.09 45.37 -25.42
C LEU A 88 24.39 44.80 -26.81
N LEU A 89 24.76 45.66 -27.77
CA LEU A 89 25.14 45.27 -29.13
C LEU A 89 26.46 44.47 -29.18
N VAL A 90 27.45 44.87 -28.38
CA VAL A 90 28.75 44.19 -28.29
C VAL A 90 28.62 42.82 -27.61
N ARG A 91 27.78 42.69 -26.59
CA ARG A 91 27.54 41.42 -25.86
C ARG A 91 26.43 40.54 -26.45
N ARG A 92 25.93 40.83 -27.66
CA ARG A 92 24.78 40.15 -28.27
C ARG A 92 24.84 38.61 -28.18
N SER A 93 26.00 38.00 -28.42
CA SER A 93 26.13 36.53 -28.44
C SER A 93 26.01 35.87 -27.06
N SER A 94 26.30 36.60 -25.98
CA SER A 94 26.16 36.12 -24.60
C SER A 94 24.73 36.31 -24.08
N VAL A 95 24.10 37.45 -24.41
CA VAL A 95 22.72 37.76 -24.00
C VAL A 95 21.70 36.83 -24.66
N PHE A 96 21.86 36.52 -25.96
CA PHE A 96 20.95 35.57 -26.63
C PHE A 96 21.06 34.14 -26.09
N LYS A 97 22.21 33.72 -25.56
CA LYS A 97 22.39 32.39 -24.96
C LYS A 97 21.67 32.29 -23.61
N THR A 98 21.84 33.28 -22.73
CA THR A 98 21.19 33.29 -21.41
C THR A 98 19.67 33.40 -21.54
N LEU A 99 19.19 34.20 -22.49
CA LEU A 99 17.75 34.37 -22.74
C LEU A 99 17.09 33.07 -23.25
N ARG A 100 17.78 32.29 -24.10
CA ARG A 100 17.29 30.97 -24.54
C ARG A 100 17.21 29.97 -23.39
N THR A 101 18.23 29.91 -22.54
CA THR A 101 18.24 28.98 -21.40
C THR A 101 17.18 29.33 -20.37
N SER A 102 17.00 30.62 -20.06
CA SER A 102 15.96 31.05 -19.12
C SER A 102 14.56 30.79 -19.65
N ALA A 103 14.31 31.03 -20.94
CA ALA A 103 13.03 30.73 -21.58
C ALA A 103 12.71 29.24 -21.51
N LEU A 104 13.69 28.36 -21.76
CA LEU A 104 13.49 26.91 -21.72
C LEU A 104 13.19 26.41 -20.29
N VAL A 105 13.91 26.93 -19.29
CA VAL A 105 13.66 26.61 -17.88
C VAL A 105 12.27 27.07 -17.45
N LEU A 106 11.86 28.29 -17.82
CA LEU A 106 10.51 28.79 -17.55
C LEU A 106 9.43 27.95 -18.22
N LEU A 107 9.68 27.45 -19.43
CA LEU A 107 8.74 26.58 -20.15
C LEU A 107 8.61 25.21 -19.46
N VAL A 108 9.72 24.63 -18.99
CA VAL A 108 9.70 23.39 -18.20
C VAL A 108 8.96 23.57 -16.88
N ILE A 109 9.21 24.67 -16.17
CA ILE A 109 8.50 25.00 -14.92
C ILE A 109 7.01 25.22 -15.21
N ALA A 110 6.66 25.97 -16.24
CA ALA A 110 5.27 26.19 -16.64
C ALA A 110 4.58 24.89 -17.04
N PHE A 111 5.28 23.98 -17.72
CA PHE A 111 4.74 22.66 -18.07
C PHE A 111 4.56 21.76 -16.84
N ALA A 112 5.50 21.79 -15.89
CA ALA A 112 5.39 21.05 -14.64
C ALA A 112 4.22 21.58 -13.78
N VAL A 113 4.09 22.90 -13.65
CA VAL A 113 2.96 23.55 -12.98
C VAL A 113 1.66 23.21 -13.70
N TYR A 114 1.61 23.28 -15.03
CA TYR A 114 0.43 22.92 -15.81
C TYR A 114 0.03 21.45 -15.59
N LYS A 115 0.99 20.51 -15.59
CA LYS A 115 0.73 19.09 -15.33
C LYS A 115 0.30 18.79 -13.90
N PHE A 116 0.83 19.52 -12.93
CA PHE A 116 0.47 19.36 -11.52
C PHE A 116 -0.88 20.01 -11.17
N THR A 117 -1.22 21.11 -11.85
CA THR A 117 -2.43 21.90 -11.54
C THR A 117 -3.61 21.58 -12.47
N SER A 118 -3.38 20.98 -13.64
CA SER A 118 -4.47 20.57 -14.53
C SER A 118 -5.15 19.33 -13.96
N PRO A 119 -6.48 19.36 -13.73
CA PRO A 119 -7.22 18.16 -13.35
C PRO A 119 -7.02 17.11 -14.45
N THR A 120 -6.71 15.87 -14.07
CA THR A 120 -6.67 14.74 -14.99
C THR A 120 -8.05 14.62 -15.65
N VAL A 121 -8.17 15.08 -16.90
CA VAL A 121 -9.43 14.99 -17.63
C VAL A 121 -9.59 13.53 -18.04
N TYR A 122 -10.45 12.81 -17.32
CA TYR A 122 -10.79 11.43 -17.63
C TYR A 122 -11.54 11.37 -18.97
N SER A 123 -11.16 10.40 -19.81
CA SER A 123 -11.85 10.15 -21.07
C SER A 123 -13.29 9.64 -20.83
N PRO A 124 -14.25 9.85 -21.75
CA PRO A 124 -15.62 9.33 -21.60
C PRO A 124 -15.67 7.81 -21.35
N VAL A 125 -14.72 7.07 -21.93
CA VAL A 125 -14.57 5.62 -21.72
C VAL A 125 -14.21 5.30 -20.27
N GLU A 126 -13.27 6.04 -19.67
CA GLU A 126 -12.88 5.82 -18.28
C GLU A 126 -13.97 6.27 -17.30
N VAL A 127 -14.66 7.38 -17.57
CA VAL A 127 -15.83 7.82 -16.79
C VAL A 127 -16.87 6.71 -16.75
N ARG A 128 -17.13 6.04 -17.89
CA ARG A 128 -18.06 4.90 -17.95
C ARG A 128 -17.54 3.68 -17.18
N LYS A 129 -16.23 3.42 -17.17
CA LYS A 129 -15.65 2.34 -16.37
C LYS A 129 -15.84 2.60 -14.88
N VAL A 130 -15.53 3.82 -14.42
CA VAL A 130 -15.70 4.22 -13.02
C VAL A 130 -17.17 4.21 -12.60
N SER A 131 -18.09 4.68 -13.45
CA SER A 131 -19.53 4.62 -13.14
C SER A 131 -20.05 3.19 -13.05
N THR A 132 -19.56 2.29 -13.91
CA THR A 132 -19.88 0.86 -13.85
C THR A 132 -19.34 0.23 -12.56
N ALA A 133 -18.08 0.49 -12.21
CA ALA A 133 -17.46 0.00 -10.98
C ALA A 133 -18.20 0.51 -9.73
N ALA A 134 -18.55 1.80 -9.70
CA ALA A 134 -19.36 2.37 -8.63
C ALA A 134 -20.73 1.67 -8.50
N ALA A 135 -21.40 1.37 -9.61
CA ALA A 135 -22.65 0.60 -9.60
C ALA A 135 -22.47 -0.82 -9.04
N MET A 136 -21.43 -1.54 -9.47
CA MET A 136 -21.11 -2.88 -8.96
C MET A 136 -20.83 -2.86 -7.45
N VAL A 137 -20.00 -1.94 -6.98
CA VAL A 137 -19.71 -1.80 -5.54
C VAL A 137 -20.97 -1.50 -4.74
N ARG A 138 -21.86 -0.64 -5.23
CA ARG A 138 -23.15 -0.39 -4.54
C ARG A 138 -23.97 -1.67 -4.38
N ASP A 139 -24.09 -2.47 -5.44
CA ASP A 139 -24.90 -3.69 -5.41
C ASP A 139 -24.25 -4.77 -4.52
N ASP A 140 -22.92 -4.87 -4.54
CA ASP A 140 -22.17 -5.72 -3.60
C ASP A 140 -22.38 -5.27 -2.15
N ARG A 141 -22.34 -3.95 -1.88
CA ARG A 141 -22.60 -3.40 -0.54
C ARG A 141 -24.04 -3.63 -0.08
N LYS A 142 -25.03 -3.64 -0.98
CA LYS A 142 -26.41 -4.03 -0.64
C LYS A 142 -26.50 -5.50 -0.24
N LYS A 143 -25.85 -6.41 -0.98
CA LYS A 143 -25.79 -7.84 -0.62
C LYS A 143 -25.10 -8.03 0.74
N LEU A 144 -24.00 -7.31 0.95
CA LEU A 144 -23.27 -7.32 2.22
C LEU A 144 -24.15 -6.85 3.38
N PHE A 145 -24.95 -5.80 3.17
CA PHE A 145 -25.91 -5.33 4.15
C PHE A 145 -26.94 -6.41 4.52
N LEU A 146 -27.48 -7.14 3.54
CA LEU A 146 -28.42 -8.24 3.81
C LEU A 146 -27.80 -9.33 4.68
N GLU A 147 -26.53 -9.67 4.44
CA GLU A 147 -25.84 -10.66 5.28
C GLU A 147 -25.57 -10.10 6.69
N VAL A 148 -25.15 -8.84 6.82
CA VAL A 148 -25.00 -8.17 8.13
C VAL A 148 -26.32 -8.19 8.90
N ASP A 149 -27.43 -7.86 8.24
CA ASP A 149 -28.76 -7.81 8.87
C ASP A 149 -29.24 -9.20 9.31
N LYS A 150 -29.03 -10.22 8.47
CA LYS A 150 -29.25 -11.63 8.82
C LYS A 150 -28.44 -12.05 10.06
N GLN A 151 -27.15 -11.71 10.11
CA GLN A 151 -26.30 -12.04 11.26
C GLN A 151 -26.73 -11.26 12.52
N ARG A 152 -27.18 -10.01 12.38
CA ARG A 152 -27.77 -9.24 13.49
C ARG A 152 -29.00 -9.95 14.06
N GLY A 153 -29.91 -10.40 13.20
CA GLY A 153 -31.06 -11.22 13.61
C GLY A 153 -30.65 -12.52 14.32
N ALA A 154 -29.59 -13.19 13.85
CA ALA A 154 -29.07 -14.40 14.48
C ALA A 154 -28.48 -14.14 15.88
N VAL A 155 -27.77 -13.03 16.07
CA VAL A 155 -27.24 -12.56 17.35
C VAL A 155 -28.37 -12.21 18.33
N GLU A 156 -29.42 -11.54 17.86
CA GLU A 156 -30.60 -11.23 18.68
C GLU A 156 -31.36 -12.48 19.09
N ALA A 157 -31.57 -13.44 18.17
CA ALA A 157 -32.21 -14.71 18.48
C ALA A 157 -31.39 -15.51 19.52
N LEU A 158 -30.06 -15.53 19.38
CA LEU A 158 -29.17 -16.16 20.36
C LEU A 158 -29.26 -15.46 21.72
N ALA A 159 -29.34 -14.12 21.75
CA ALA A 159 -29.49 -13.37 22.99
C ALA A 159 -30.80 -13.68 23.72
N ARG A 160 -31.92 -13.83 22.99
CA ARG A 160 -33.20 -14.25 23.58
C ARG A 160 -33.10 -15.65 24.19
N ARG A 161 -32.49 -16.58 23.46
CA ARG A 161 -32.28 -17.95 23.95
C ARG A 161 -31.40 -17.99 25.21
N LEU A 162 -30.36 -17.16 25.27
CA LEU A 162 -29.51 -17.04 26.47
C LEU A 162 -30.24 -16.41 27.66
N ALA A 163 -31.25 -15.58 27.43
CA ALA A 163 -32.09 -15.07 28.51
C ALA A 163 -32.99 -16.18 29.11
N GLU A 164 -33.44 -17.13 28.29
CA GLU A 164 -34.22 -18.30 28.73
C GLU A 164 -33.34 -19.38 29.37
N GLN A 165 -32.15 -19.60 28.82
CA GLN A 165 -31.18 -20.60 29.28
C GLN A 165 -29.80 -19.94 29.46
N PRO A 166 -29.52 -19.37 30.64
CA PRO A 166 -28.24 -18.72 30.91
C PRO A 166 -27.09 -19.70 30.83
N ASP A 167 -26.09 -19.38 30.00
CA ASP A 167 -24.81 -20.09 29.94
C ASP A 167 -23.65 -19.09 29.88
N PRO A 168 -22.68 -19.14 30.82
CA PRO A 168 -21.58 -18.18 30.87
C PRO A 168 -20.71 -18.17 29.61
N HIS A 169 -20.42 -19.34 29.03
CA HIS A 169 -19.47 -19.44 27.91
C HIS A 169 -20.12 -19.04 26.58
N ALA A 170 -21.34 -19.49 26.33
CA ALA A 170 -22.14 -19.03 25.20
C ALA A 170 -22.43 -17.52 25.27
N SER A 171 -22.52 -16.93 26.48
CA SER A 171 -22.61 -15.48 26.66
C SER A 171 -21.34 -14.75 26.23
N VAL A 172 -20.15 -15.32 26.49
CA VAL A 172 -18.87 -14.78 26.00
C VAL A 172 -18.83 -14.81 24.47
N LEU A 173 -19.24 -15.92 23.85
CA LEU A 173 -19.31 -16.04 22.39
C LEU A 173 -20.31 -15.05 21.78
N LEU A 174 -21.48 -14.87 22.40
CA LEU A 174 -22.44 -13.83 22.01
C LEU A 174 -21.82 -12.43 22.05
N GLN A 175 -21.07 -12.12 23.11
CA GLN A 175 -20.42 -10.81 23.23
C GLN A 175 -19.35 -10.60 22.15
N ARG A 176 -18.56 -11.62 21.82
CA ARG A 176 -17.61 -11.60 20.70
C ARG A 176 -18.33 -11.35 19.38
N ALA A 177 -19.42 -12.06 19.11
CA ALA A 177 -20.25 -11.85 17.92
C ALA A 177 -20.78 -10.40 17.85
N ARG A 178 -21.29 -9.85 18.95
CA ARG A 178 -21.75 -8.45 19.00
C ARG A 178 -20.63 -7.45 18.69
N SER A 179 -19.43 -7.69 19.21
CA SER A 179 -18.28 -6.81 18.99
C SER A 179 -17.72 -6.87 17.56
N ALA A 180 -17.88 -8.01 16.86
CA ALA A 180 -17.43 -8.20 15.49
C ALA A 180 -18.45 -7.71 14.43
N LEU A 181 -19.70 -7.47 14.83
CA LEU A 181 -20.71 -6.93 13.93
C LEU A 181 -20.40 -5.45 13.58
N PRO A 182 -20.48 -5.07 12.29
CA PRO A 182 -20.40 -3.67 11.90
C PRO A 182 -21.49 -2.83 12.58
N ALA A 183 -21.08 -1.81 13.33
CA ALA A 183 -21.99 -0.89 14.02
C ALA A 183 -22.69 0.09 13.05
N THR A 184 -22.00 0.45 11.97
CA THR A 184 -22.48 1.40 10.96
C THR A 184 -23.14 0.70 9.78
N ASP A 185 -24.03 1.41 9.09
CA ASP A 185 -24.58 0.94 7.82
C ASP A 185 -23.46 0.73 6.80
N VAL A 186 -23.41 -0.48 6.23
CA VAL A 186 -22.38 -0.88 5.26
C VAL A 186 -22.77 -0.51 3.82
N ARG A 187 -23.98 0.00 3.59
CA ARG A 187 -24.45 0.45 2.28
C ARG A 187 -23.70 1.71 1.83
N THR A 188 -23.70 1.95 0.52
CA THR A 188 -23.07 3.13 -0.08
C THR A 188 -23.95 3.69 -1.20
N SER A 189 -23.93 5.02 -1.34
CA SER A 189 -24.59 5.77 -2.43
C SER A 189 -23.60 6.27 -3.48
N ILE A 190 -22.37 5.75 -3.51
CA ILE A 190 -21.32 6.18 -4.44
C ILE A 190 -21.79 6.16 -5.90
N GLY A 191 -21.63 7.27 -6.62
CA GLY A 191 -22.12 7.38 -8.00
C GLY A 191 -23.64 7.53 -8.16
N LEU A 192 -24.42 7.56 -7.07
CA LEU A 192 -25.85 7.95 -7.07
C LEU A 192 -26.01 9.38 -6.53
N SER A 193 -25.42 9.67 -5.36
CA SER A 193 -25.47 11.00 -4.75
C SER A 193 -24.65 12.04 -5.51
N GLU A 194 -23.59 11.58 -6.18
CA GLU A 194 -22.74 12.38 -7.06
C GLU A 194 -22.58 11.63 -8.40
N PRO A 195 -23.16 12.12 -9.51
CA PRO A 195 -22.97 11.50 -10.81
C PRO A 195 -21.48 11.48 -11.20
N VAL A 196 -21.05 10.39 -11.83
CA VAL A 196 -19.65 10.25 -12.28
C VAL A 196 -19.45 11.10 -13.54
N THR A 197 -18.51 12.04 -13.45
CA THR A 197 -18.14 13.00 -14.50
C THR A 197 -16.63 12.94 -14.72
N SER A 198 -16.13 13.52 -15.81
CA SER A 198 -14.69 13.59 -16.09
C SER A 198 -13.91 14.35 -15.01
N ALA A 199 -14.55 15.27 -14.27
CA ALA A 199 -13.93 16.08 -13.23
C ALA A 199 -13.78 15.34 -11.89
N ASN A 200 -14.68 14.40 -11.55
CA ASN A 200 -14.68 13.69 -10.27
C ASN A 200 -14.37 12.19 -10.38
N ALA A 201 -14.20 11.65 -11.59
CA ALA A 201 -13.97 10.22 -11.81
C ALA A 201 -12.77 9.67 -11.02
N GLY A 202 -11.66 10.42 -10.89
CA GLY A 202 -10.51 9.98 -10.10
C GLY A 202 -10.79 9.84 -8.61
N ALA A 203 -11.51 10.81 -8.03
CA ALA A 203 -11.91 10.78 -6.62
C ALA A 203 -12.89 9.63 -6.35
N ILE A 204 -13.90 9.45 -7.22
CA ILE A 204 -14.86 8.35 -7.12
C ILE A 204 -14.15 7.01 -7.26
N ASN A 205 -13.25 6.85 -8.22
CA ASN A 205 -12.48 5.62 -8.41
C ASN A 205 -11.64 5.26 -7.18
N THR A 206 -11.09 6.26 -6.49
CA THR A 206 -10.34 6.06 -5.23
C THR A 206 -11.26 5.53 -4.14
N ARG A 207 -12.42 6.17 -3.93
CA ARG A 207 -13.45 5.70 -2.98
C ARG A 207 -13.98 4.31 -3.32
N VAL A 208 -14.17 3.98 -4.60
CA VAL A 208 -14.56 2.64 -5.07
C VAL A 208 -13.56 1.61 -4.56
N LYS A 209 -12.26 1.84 -4.74
CA LYS A 209 -11.19 0.94 -4.27
C LYS A 209 -11.18 0.81 -2.75
N GLU A 210 -11.30 1.92 -2.02
CA GLU A 210 -11.38 1.89 -0.54
C GLU A 210 -12.58 1.05 -0.04
N LEU A 211 -13.72 1.15 -0.73
CA LEU A 211 -14.90 0.35 -0.40
C LEU A 211 -14.72 -1.14 -0.73
N GLU A 212 -14.01 -1.47 -1.81
CA GLU A 212 -13.64 -2.84 -2.19
C GLU A 212 -12.65 -3.46 -1.19
N GLU A 213 -11.65 -2.71 -0.76
CA GLU A 213 -10.69 -3.15 0.27
C GLU A 213 -11.40 -3.36 1.62
N GLY A 214 -12.28 -2.42 2.00
CA GLY A 214 -13.10 -2.53 3.22
C GLY A 214 -14.07 -3.73 3.21
N ARG A 215 -14.41 -4.28 2.04
CA ARG A 215 -15.26 -5.49 1.92
C ARG A 215 -14.61 -6.69 2.61
N TYR A 216 -13.30 -6.88 2.45
CA TYR A 216 -12.61 -8.04 3.02
C TYR A 216 -12.63 -8.02 4.55
N ALA A 217 -12.47 -6.84 5.16
CA ALA A 217 -12.55 -6.68 6.59
C ALA A 217 -13.95 -7.05 7.13
N ILE A 218 -15.02 -6.63 6.43
CA ILE A 218 -16.39 -6.96 6.84
C ILE A 218 -16.70 -8.43 6.62
N ASN A 219 -16.28 -9.03 5.50
CA ASN A 219 -16.49 -10.46 5.27
C ASN A 219 -15.80 -11.31 6.35
N ARG A 220 -14.58 -10.93 6.76
CA ARG A 220 -13.88 -11.58 7.86
C ARG A 220 -14.66 -11.44 9.17
N SER A 221 -15.11 -10.23 9.49
CA SER A 221 -15.86 -9.99 10.72
C SER A 221 -17.20 -10.76 10.72
N LEU A 222 -17.89 -10.85 9.58
CA LEU A 222 -19.09 -11.67 9.43
C LEU A 222 -18.83 -13.16 9.64
N SER A 223 -17.71 -13.69 9.15
CA SER A 223 -17.31 -15.07 9.40
C SER A 223 -17.06 -15.33 10.89
N ASP A 224 -16.41 -14.38 11.59
CA ASP A 224 -16.21 -14.46 13.03
C ASP A 224 -17.55 -14.43 13.79
N VAL A 225 -18.49 -13.57 13.37
CA VAL A 225 -19.85 -13.52 13.94
C VAL A 225 -20.57 -14.86 13.75
N GLU A 226 -20.57 -15.38 12.52
CA GLU A 226 -21.25 -16.64 12.19
C GLU A 226 -20.70 -17.79 13.03
N ASN A 227 -19.37 -17.92 13.14
CA ASN A 227 -18.72 -18.96 13.94
C ASN A 227 -19.07 -18.84 15.42
N ASN A 228 -18.97 -17.64 16.00
CA ASN A 228 -19.31 -17.42 17.40
C ASN A 228 -20.78 -17.74 17.70
N VAL A 229 -21.71 -17.32 16.83
CA VAL A 229 -23.14 -17.62 16.97
C VAL A 229 -23.41 -19.12 16.83
N LYS A 230 -22.77 -19.77 15.85
CA LYS A 230 -22.89 -21.21 15.62
C LYS A 230 -22.43 -22.01 16.83
N TYR A 231 -21.27 -21.71 17.40
CA TYR A 231 -20.73 -22.44 18.54
C TYR A 231 -21.52 -22.17 19.83
N ALA A 232 -21.93 -20.92 20.07
CA ALA A 232 -22.82 -20.59 21.19
C ALA A 232 -24.14 -21.37 21.11
N ARG A 233 -24.75 -21.45 19.91
CA ARG A 233 -25.98 -22.22 19.69
C ARG A 233 -25.76 -23.70 19.99
N ARG A 234 -24.67 -24.27 19.49
CA ARG A 234 -24.31 -25.69 19.72
C ARG A 234 -24.13 -26.00 21.21
N ILE A 235 -23.47 -25.12 21.98
CA ILE A 235 -23.36 -25.29 23.44
C ILE A 235 -24.75 -25.38 24.07
N LEU A 236 -25.65 -24.46 23.71
CA LEU A 236 -27.01 -24.44 24.25
C LEU A 236 -27.82 -25.68 23.82
N ASP A 237 -27.67 -26.12 22.57
CA ASP A 237 -28.27 -27.35 22.06
C ASP A 237 -27.80 -28.56 22.86
N THR A 238 -26.49 -28.79 22.99
CA THR A 238 -25.94 -29.91 23.75
C THR A 238 -26.37 -29.88 25.22
N ARG A 239 -26.43 -28.70 25.85
CA ARG A 239 -26.92 -28.58 27.24
C ARG A 239 -28.41 -28.91 27.37
N ASN A 240 -29.22 -28.45 26.42
CA ASN A 240 -30.64 -28.79 26.40
C ASN A 240 -30.84 -30.29 26.16
N ASP A 241 -30.09 -30.86 25.23
CA ASP A 241 -30.10 -32.28 24.90
C ASP A 241 -29.67 -33.17 26.08
N LEU A 242 -28.66 -32.75 26.84
CA LEU A 242 -28.31 -33.40 28.10
C LEU A 242 -29.46 -33.36 29.10
N LYS A 243 -30.10 -32.19 29.27
CA LYS A 243 -31.22 -32.03 30.19
C LYS A 243 -32.40 -32.92 29.79
N THR A 244 -32.76 -32.95 28.52
CA THR A 244 -33.88 -33.78 28.03
C THR A 244 -33.56 -35.26 28.13
N MET A 245 -32.34 -35.69 27.75
CA MET A 245 -31.88 -37.07 27.90
C MET A 245 -31.94 -37.55 29.36
N LEU A 246 -31.54 -36.72 30.32
CA LEU A 246 -31.57 -37.08 31.74
C LEU A 246 -32.99 -37.16 32.34
N GLN A 247 -33.97 -36.53 31.68
CA GLN A 247 -35.38 -36.54 32.11
C GLN A 247 -36.22 -37.58 31.37
N ASP A 248 -35.70 -38.13 30.27
CA ASP A 248 -36.39 -39.07 29.42
C ASP A 248 -36.41 -40.47 30.07
N PRO A 249 -37.60 -41.06 30.31
CA PRO A 249 -37.75 -42.38 30.92
C PRO A 249 -36.98 -43.49 30.19
N GLN A 250 -36.73 -43.36 28.89
CA GLN A 250 -35.97 -44.34 28.10
C GLN A 250 -34.55 -44.52 28.62
N PHE A 251 -33.95 -43.48 29.22
CA PHE A 251 -32.59 -43.55 29.75
C PHE A 251 -32.53 -43.88 31.24
N ALA A 252 -33.67 -44.06 31.92
CA ALA A 252 -33.73 -44.22 33.37
C ALA A 252 -32.91 -45.43 33.87
N ILE A 253 -32.96 -46.55 33.15
CA ILE A 253 -32.19 -47.76 33.48
C ILE A 253 -30.68 -47.49 33.34
N GLY A 254 -30.26 -46.92 32.19
CA GLY A 254 -28.86 -46.58 31.97
C GLY A 254 -28.32 -45.59 32.99
N ILE A 255 -29.12 -44.60 33.37
CA ILE A 255 -28.77 -43.60 34.38
C ILE A 255 -28.56 -44.27 35.75
N ALA A 256 -29.47 -45.16 36.16
CA ALA A 256 -29.38 -45.85 37.44
C ALA A 256 -28.20 -46.82 37.54
N HIS A 257 -27.79 -47.43 36.44
CA HIS A 257 -26.72 -48.44 36.41
C HIS A 257 -25.33 -47.89 36.07
N SER A 258 -25.24 -46.68 35.49
CA SER A 258 -23.96 -46.08 35.12
C SER A 258 -23.14 -45.68 36.36
N SER A 259 -22.01 -46.36 36.58
CA SER A 259 -21.13 -46.11 37.72
C SER A 259 -20.28 -44.84 37.63
N ASN A 260 -20.19 -44.22 36.44
CA ASN A 260 -19.36 -43.04 36.19
C ASN A 260 -20.11 -41.87 35.54
N LEU A 261 -21.44 -41.86 35.66
CA LEU A 261 -22.29 -40.83 35.05
C LEU A 261 -21.83 -39.42 35.41
N ASP A 262 -21.65 -39.11 36.70
CA ASP A 262 -21.26 -37.78 37.17
C ASP A 262 -19.91 -37.34 36.59
N GLN A 263 -18.94 -38.25 36.51
CA GLN A 263 -17.63 -37.95 35.91
C GLN A 263 -17.77 -37.61 34.42
N ARG A 264 -18.61 -38.33 33.67
CA ARG A 264 -18.82 -38.07 32.24
C ARG A 264 -19.62 -36.78 32.01
N LEU A 265 -20.60 -36.49 32.85
CA LEU A 265 -21.33 -35.22 32.80
C LEU A 265 -20.39 -34.04 33.09
N ALA A 266 -19.50 -34.18 34.09
CA ALA A 266 -18.48 -33.17 34.40
C ALA A 266 -17.49 -32.99 33.24
N GLU A 267 -17.07 -34.07 32.58
CA GLU A 267 -16.22 -34.00 31.38
C GLU A 267 -16.90 -33.24 30.24
N ILE A 268 -18.15 -33.55 29.93
CA ILE A 268 -18.90 -32.84 28.89
C ILE A 268 -19.03 -31.35 29.26
N ASP A 269 -19.32 -31.02 30.52
CA ASP A 269 -19.39 -29.62 30.97
C ASP A 269 -18.04 -28.89 30.81
N GLN A 270 -16.91 -29.55 31.08
CA GLN A 270 -15.58 -29.00 30.84
C GLN A 270 -15.29 -28.79 29.36
N LEU A 271 -15.63 -29.76 28.51
CA LEU A 271 -15.47 -29.63 27.06
C LEU A 271 -16.32 -28.49 26.51
N LEU A 272 -17.57 -28.35 26.97
CA LEU A 272 -18.47 -27.26 26.58
C LEU A 272 -17.90 -25.88 26.94
N LYS A 273 -17.18 -25.74 28.05
CA LYS A 273 -16.48 -24.49 28.44
C LYS A 273 -15.28 -24.16 27.55
N GLN A 274 -14.77 -25.12 26.78
CA GLN A 274 -13.63 -24.95 25.90
C GLN A 274 -14.03 -24.70 24.44
N VAL A 275 -15.31 -24.87 24.10
CA VAL A 275 -15.80 -24.74 22.73
C VAL A 275 -15.55 -23.33 22.17
N ASN A 276 -14.68 -23.23 21.18
CA ASN A 276 -14.32 -21.99 20.50
C ASN A 276 -14.13 -22.19 18.97
N ASP A 277 -13.99 -23.44 18.53
CA ASP A 277 -13.71 -23.83 17.16
C ASP A 277 -14.40 -25.17 16.82
N TYR A 278 -14.09 -25.69 15.64
CA TYR A 278 -14.72 -26.91 15.14
C TYR A 278 -14.32 -28.14 15.97
N ASP A 279 -13.04 -28.26 16.32
CA ASP A 279 -12.49 -29.44 16.98
C ASP A 279 -12.96 -29.52 18.44
N SER A 280 -12.86 -28.40 19.18
CA SER A 280 -13.35 -28.31 20.56
C SER A 280 -14.85 -28.57 20.67
N HIS A 281 -15.63 -28.06 19.71
CA HIS A 281 -17.06 -28.40 19.59
C HIS A 281 -17.25 -29.90 19.34
N GLN A 282 -16.50 -30.46 18.40
CA GLN A 282 -16.65 -31.85 18.00
C GLN A 282 -16.35 -32.80 19.17
N ASP A 283 -15.32 -32.48 19.96
CA ASP A 283 -14.97 -33.22 21.17
C ASP A 283 -16.12 -33.25 22.19
N ALA A 284 -16.77 -32.10 22.41
CA ALA A 284 -17.92 -32.00 23.31
C ALA A 284 -19.14 -32.79 22.79
N GLN A 285 -19.46 -32.63 21.50
CA GLN A 285 -20.60 -33.29 20.87
C GLN A 285 -20.45 -34.80 20.87
N ASP A 286 -19.26 -35.28 20.53
CA ASP A 286 -19.00 -36.70 20.52
C ASP A 286 -19.06 -37.24 21.97
N ALA A 287 -18.64 -36.48 23.00
CA ALA A 287 -18.68 -36.93 24.39
C ALA A 287 -20.13 -37.15 24.83
N TYR A 288 -21.00 -36.23 24.43
CA TYR A 288 -22.44 -36.36 24.59
C TYR A 288 -23.00 -37.58 23.82
N ASN A 289 -22.66 -37.74 22.53
CA ASN A 289 -23.17 -38.85 21.72
C ASN A 289 -22.75 -40.22 22.27
N ASP A 290 -21.50 -40.35 22.71
CA ASP A 290 -20.99 -41.57 23.35
C ASP A 290 -21.74 -41.86 24.66
N LEU A 291 -22.00 -40.84 25.48
CA LEU A 291 -22.78 -41.00 26.70
C LEU A 291 -24.21 -41.44 26.39
N ARG A 292 -24.88 -40.75 25.47
CA ARG A 292 -26.24 -41.08 25.03
C ARG A 292 -26.33 -42.51 24.50
N SER A 293 -25.38 -42.93 23.65
CA SER A 293 -25.36 -44.29 23.11
C SER A 293 -25.14 -45.33 24.20
N ASP A 294 -24.23 -45.09 25.15
CA ASP A 294 -23.98 -46.02 26.25
C ASP A 294 -25.24 -46.18 27.10
N LEU A 295 -25.87 -45.07 27.50
CA LEU A 295 -27.08 -45.08 28.33
C LEU A 295 -28.27 -45.77 27.65
N TRP A 296 -28.39 -45.66 26.32
CA TRP A 296 -29.38 -46.38 25.54
C TRP A 296 -29.11 -47.89 25.51
N ASP A 297 -27.85 -48.29 25.27
CA ASP A 297 -27.45 -49.70 25.18
C ASP A 297 -27.64 -50.45 26.52
N TYR A 298 -27.63 -49.74 27.67
CA TYR A 298 -27.95 -50.31 28.99
C TYR A 298 -29.34 -50.93 29.07
N GLU A 299 -30.32 -50.35 28.38
CA GLU A 299 -31.71 -50.87 28.36
C GLU A 299 -31.80 -52.21 27.63
N GLN A 300 -30.92 -52.44 26.66
CA GLN A 300 -31.00 -53.59 25.76
C GLN A 300 -30.24 -54.81 26.30
N ASP A 301 -28.94 -54.66 26.61
CA ASP A 301 -28.09 -55.76 27.09
C ASP A 301 -26.76 -55.22 27.64
N MET A 302 -26.61 -55.24 28.97
CA MET A 302 -25.40 -54.78 29.65
C MET A 302 -24.15 -55.57 29.28
N LEU A 303 -24.24 -56.90 29.10
CA LEU A 303 -23.07 -57.71 28.78
C LEU A 303 -22.59 -57.41 27.37
N LYS A 304 -23.52 -57.21 26.43
CA LYS A 304 -23.23 -56.76 25.07
C LYS A 304 -22.61 -55.37 25.05
N LEU A 305 -23.13 -54.42 25.84
CA LEU A 305 -22.55 -53.09 25.98
C LEU A 305 -21.10 -53.15 26.46
N GLN A 306 -20.83 -53.84 27.59
CA GLN A 306 -19.47 -53.92 28.11
C GLN A 306 -18.53 -54.68 27.16
N SER A 307 -19.04 -55.66 26.41
CA SER A 307 -18.28 -56.34 25.35
C SER A 307 -17.90 -55.41 24.19
N LYS A 308 -18.82 -54.52 23.77
CA LYS A 308 -18.56 -53.46 22.76
C LYS A 308 -17.53 -52.46 23.26
N ARG A 309 -17.66 -51.99 24.51
CA ARG A 309 -16.71 -51.06 25.15
C ARG A 309 -15.32 -51.69 25.31
N TYR A 310 -15.25 -52.96 25.70
CA TYR A 310 -14.00 -53.72 25.76
C TYR A 310 -13.31 -53.85 24.41
N ARG A 311 -14.04 -54.15 23.34
CA ARG A 311 -13.47 -54.24 21.98
C ARG A 311 -12.87 -52.90 21.54
N SER A 312 -13.62 -51.81 21.74
CA SER A 312 -13.19 -50.45 21.42
C SER A 312 -11.94 -50.05 22.22
N LEU A 313 -11.89 -50.41 23.51
CA LEU A 313 -10.76 -50.18 24.38
C LEU A 313 -9.51 -50.95 23.92
N LYS A 314 -9.68 -52.22 23.53
CA LYS A 314 -8.61 -53.07 23.01
C LYS A 314 -8.01 -52.51 21.71
N GLU A 315 -8.86 -52.04 20.80
CA GLU A 315 -8.44 -51.40 19.55
C GLU A 315 -7.65 -50.12 19.81
N ARG A 316 -8.12 -49.28 20.75
CA ARG A 316 -7.40 -48.06 21.16
C ARG A 316 -6.02 -48.33 21.73
N ILE A 317 -5.91 -49.32 22.63
CA ILE A 317 -4.64 -49.71 23.24
C ILE A 317 -3.67 -50.28 22.21
N ALA A 318 -4.19 -50.94 21.17
CA ALA A 318 -3.40 -51.45 20.06
C ALA A 318 -2.97 -50.36 19.06
N SER A 319 -3.49 -49.12 19.18
CA SER A 319 -3.15 -48.03 18.28
C SER A 319 -1.69 -47.59 18.45
N ARG A 320 -1.11 -47.00 17.39
CA ARG A 320 0.27 -46.49 17.37
C ARG A 320 0.55 -45.38 18.39
N TRP A 321 -0.50 -44.78 18.94
CA TRP A 321 -0.41 -43.62 19.83
C TRP A 321 -0.12 -44.00 21.29
N VAL A 322 -0.22 -45.29 21.62
CA VAL A 322 0.14 -45.82 22.94
C VAL A 322 1.53 -46.43 22.86
N PRO A 323 2.54 -45.91 23.59
CA PRO A 323 3.89 -46.46 23.60
C PRO A 323 3.92 -47.95 23.97
N ASP A 324 4.85 -48.72 23.42
CA ASP A 324 4.91 -50.18 23.59
C ASP A 324 5.08 -50.61 25.06
N GLU A 325 5.84 -49.84 25.84
CA GLU A 325 6.04 -50.06 27.27
C GLU A 325 4.71 -49.95 28.05
N ILE A 326 3.94 -48.89 27.76
CA ILE A 326 2.62 -48.66 28.35
C ILE A 326 1.62 -49.72 27.86
N ARG A 327 1.68 -50.09 26.58
CA ARG A 327 0.81 -51.13 25.99
C ARG A 327 0.95 -52.47 26.71
N THR A 328 2.17 -52.83 27.14
CA THR A 328 2.42 -54.06 27.89
C THR A 328 1.76 -54.04 29.27
N GLN A 329 1.79 -52.89 29.96
CA GLN A 329 1.11 -52.73 31.24
C GLN A 329 -0.42 -52.75 31.08
N LEU A 330 -0.95 -52.07 30.06
CA LEU A 330 -2.38 -52.01 29.78
C LEU A 330 -2.95 -53.38 29.36
N ARG A 331 -2.18 -54.20 28.63
CA ARG A 331 -2.58 -55.57 28.24
C ARG A 331 -2.98 -56.44 29.42
N ARG A 332 -2.25 -56.37 30.54
CA ARG A 332 -2.60 -57.11 31.77
C ARG A 332 -3.96 -56.67 32.32
N LYS A 333 -4.23 -55.37 32.34
CA LYS A 333 -5.53 -54.82 32.80
C LYS A 333 -6.68 -55.21 31.86
N VAL A 334 -6.43 -55.22 30.55
CA VAL A 334 -7.38 -55.66 29.52
C VAL A 334 -7.74 -57.14 29.68
N GLU A 335 -6.75 -58.01 29.96
CA GLU A 335 -7.03 -59.43 30.17
C GLU A 335 -7.91 -59.68 31.41
N VAL A 336 -7.70 -58.91 32.49
CA VAL A 336 -8.59 -58.98 33.67
C VAL A 336 -10.03 -58.60 33.30
N ILE A 337 -10.22 -57.58 32.47
CA ILE A 337 -11.57 -57.20 31.97
C ILE A 337 -12.18 -58.34 31.14
N HIS A 338 -11.38 -58.98 30.29
CA HIS A 338 -11.83 -60.10 29.46
C HIS A 338 -12.31 -61.30 30.27
N GLN A 339 -11.61 -61.65 31.35
CA GLN A 339 -12.00 -62.75 32.24
C GLN A 339 -13.33 -62.44 32.96
N VAL A 340 -13.50 -61.19 33.41
CA VAL A 340 -14.74 -60.75 34.05
C VAL A 340 -15.92 -60.77 33.08
N LEU A 341 -15.72 -60.36 31.82
CA LEU A 341 -16.73 -60.47 30.77
C LEU A 341 -17.10 -61.92 30.45
N LYS A 342 -16.12 -62.83 30.40
CA LYS A 342 -16.36 -64.27 30.22
C LYS A 342 -17.17 -64.88 31.36
N ALA A 343 -16.98 -64.39 32.58
CA ALA A 343 -17.75 -64.80 33.75
C ALA A 343 -19.19 -64.23 33.77
N GLY A 344 -19.54 -63.36 32.82
CA GLY A 344 -20.87 -62.74 32.73
C GLY A 344 -21.09 -61.56 33.70
N ASP A 345 -20.07 -61.13 34.44
CA ASP A 345 -20.19 -60.03 35.41
C ASP A 345 -20.01 -58.66 34.71
N SER A 346 -21.10 -58.17 34.12
CA SER A 346 -21.14 -56.89 33.42
C SER A 346 -20.82 -55.70 34.35
N THR A 347 -21.19 -55.76 35.63
CA THR A 347 -20.99 -54.66 36.58
C THR A 347 -19.52 -54.53 36.99
N ALA A 348 -18.83 -55.65 37.23
CA ALA A 348 -17.40 -55.62 37.46
C ALA A 348 -16.61 -55.27 36.20
N ALA A 349 -17.07 -55.70 35.01
CA ALA A 349 -16.46 -55.32 33.74
C ALA A 349 -16.53 -53.81 33.53
N GLU A 350 -17.70 -53.21 33.74
CA GLU A 350 -17.92 -51.77 33.63
C GLU A 350 -16.95 -50.97 34.49
N ARG A 351 -16.89 -51.27 35.80
CA ARG A 351 -16.01 -50.55 36.75
C ARG A 351 -14.55 -50.60 36.33
N LYS A 352 -14.09 -51.78 35.86
CA LYS A 352 -12.70 -51.96 35.40
C LYS A 352 -12.43 -51.23 34.09
N ILE A 353 -13.39 -51.23 33.15
CA ILE A 353 -13.31 -50.45 31.90
C ILE A 353 -13.23 -48.96 32.23
N ASN A 354 -14.13 -48.45 33.07
CA ASN A 354 -14.17 -47.03 33.47
C ASN A 354 -12.86 -46.59 34.14
N HIS A 355 -12.35 -47.39 35.09
CA HIS A 355 -11.06 -47.12 35.72
C HIS A 355 -9.92 -47.08 34.71
N LEU A 356 -9.88 -48.02 33.76
CA LEU A 356 -8.82 -48.07 32.76
C LEU A 356 -8.87 -46.86 31.82
N ILE A 357 -10.07 -46.46 31.39
CA ILE A 357 -10.27 -45.25 30.58
C ILE A 357 -9.79 -44.00 31.34
N SER A 358 -10.17 -43.85 32.62
CA SER A 358 -9.72 -42.72 33.44
C SER A 358 -8.21 -42.67 33.54
N SER A 359 -7.55 -43.80 33.87
CA SER A 359 -6.09 -43.86 33.94
C SER A 359 -5.41 -43.50 32.62
N MET A 360 -5.99 -43.89 31.48
CA MET A 360 -5.47 -43.54 30.17
C MET A 360 -5.65 -42.05 29.83
N LYS A 361 -6.75 -41.42 30.28
CA LYS A 361 -6.98 -39.99 30.14
C LYS A 361 -5.97 -39.18 30.96
N ASP A 362 -5.79 -39.54 32.23
CA ASP A 362 -4.86 -38.86 33.14
C ASP A 362 -3.41 -38.92 32.62
N ALA A 363 -3.05 -40.02 31.96
CA ALA A 363 -1.74 -40.21 31.35
C ALA A 363 -1.61 -39.62 29.93
N GLY A 364 -2.65 -38.97 29.40
CA GLY A 364 -2.63 -38.34 28.07
C GLY A 364 -2.70 -39.31 26.88
N TYR A 365 -2.94 -40.60 27.13
CA TYR A 365 -3.04 -41.65 26.10
C TYR A 365 -4.45 -41.83 25.54
N TRP A 366 -5.41 -41.05 26.05
CA TRP A 366 -6.79 -41.03 25.59
C TRP A 366 -7.10 -39.76 24.79
N ARG A 367 -6.45 -39.58 23.63
CA ARG A 367 -6.86 -38.54 22.67
C ARG A 367 -8.07 -39.00 21.88
N ARG A 368 -9.07 -38.14 21.70
CA ARG A 368 -10.21 -38.37 20.81
C ARG A 368 -9.76 -38.24 19.35
N TRP A 369 -10.33 -39.03 18.46
CA TRP A 369 -9.97 -38.99 17.04
C TRP A 369 -10.20 -37.57 16.49
N GLY A 370 -9.15 -36.92 15.99
CA GLY A 370 -9.27 -35.64 15.28
C GLY A 370 -8.40 -34.50 15.79
N GLY A 371 -7.93 -34.53 17.05
CA GLY A 371 -7.06 -33.47 17.57
C GLY A 371 -5.68 -33.48 16.88
N SER A 372 -5.51 -32.63 15.87
CA SER A 372 -4.20 -32.29 15.29
C SER A 372 -3.40 -31.52 16.33
N GLY A 373 -2.77 -32.26 17.24
CA GLY A 373 -1.69 -31.73 18.05
C GLY A 373 -0.38 -31.91 17.30
N GLU A 374 -0.09 -30.95 16.42
CA GLU A 374 1.26 -30.41 16.23
C GLU A 374 1.28 -28.97 16.74
#